data_AF-A0A2U3YXJ3-F1
#
_entry.id   AF-A0A2U3YXJ3-F1
#
_cell.length_a   1.000
_cell.length_b   1.000
_cell.length_c   1.000
_cell.angle_alpha   90.00
_cell.angle_beta   90.00
_cell.angle_gamma   90.00
#
_symmetry.space_group_name_H-M   'P 1'
#
loop_
_entity.id
_entity.type
_entity.pdbx_description
1 polymer ?
#
loop_
_entity_poly.entity_id
_entity_poly.type
_entity_poly.pdbx_seq_one_letter_code
_entity_poly.pdbx_strand_id
1 'polypeptide(L)'
;MGSTAQPADLLKVLDFHNLPDGITKTTGFCATRRSSKGPDVAYRVTKDAQLSAPTKQLYPASSFPEDFSILTTVKAKKGSQAFLVSIYNEQGIQQIGLEMGRSPVFLYEDHTGKPGPEDYPLFRGINLSDGK
;
A
#
# COMPACT_ATOMS: atom_id res chain seq x y z
N MET A 1 0.81 29.66 1.64
CA MET A 1 1.78 28.91 2.46
C MET A 1 1.33 27.46 2.48
N GLY A 2 2.06 26.55 1.85
CA GLY A 2 1.69 25.13 1.84
C GLY A 2 1.96 24.51 3.20
N SER A 3 0.92 23.99 3.86
CA SER A 3 1.09 23.12 5.04
C SER A 3 1.88 21.89 4.63
N THR A 4 2.87 21.48 5.43
CA THR A 4 3.58 20.21 5.22
C THR A 4 2.62 19.06 5.53
N ALA A 5 2.10 18.41 4.49
CA ALA A 5 1.25 17.23 4.63
C ALA A 5 2.02 16.14 5.41
N GLN A 6 1.46 15.67 6.52
CA GLN A 6 2.05 14.58 7.29
C GLN A 6 1.78 13.25 6.57
N PRO A 7 2.79 12.38 6.39
CA PRO A 7 2.58 11.07 5.78
C PRO A 7 1.62 10.21 6.60
N ALA A 8 0.66 9.56 5.92
CA ALA A 8 -0.20 8.56 6.51
C ALA A 8 0.52 7.20 6.55
N ASP A 9 1.00 6.79 7.73
CA ASP A 9 1.75 5.54 7.92
C ASP A 9 0.81 4.35 8.10
N LEU A 10 0.60 3.59 7.02
CA LEU A 10 -0.26 2.41 7.02
C LEU A 10 0.28 1.27 7.89
N LEU A 11 1.60 1.08 7.99
CA LEU A 11 2.16 0.00 8.82
C LEU A 11 1.90 0.27 10.31
N LYS A 12 1.94 1.54 10.70
CA LYS A 12 1.58 1.97 12.05
C LYS A 12 0.09 1.78 12.33
N VAL A 13 -0.78 2.27 11.45
CA VAL A 13 -2.24 2.23 11.66
C VAL A 13 -2.80 0.80 11.60
N LEU A 14 -2.26 -0.06 10.73
CA LEU A 14 -2.61 -1.47 10.65
C LEU A 14 -1.87 -2.34 11.69
N ASP A 15 -1.20 -1.70 12.65
CA ASP A 15 -0.62 -2.33 13.83
C ASP A 15 0.44 -3.41 13.55
N PHE A 16 1.20 -3.28 12.46
CA PHE A 16 2.18 -4.30 12.04
C PHE A 16 3.24 -4.58 13.11
N HIS A 17 3.54 -3.60 13.97
CA HIS A 17 4.53 -3.74 15.04
C HIS A 17 4.14 -4.74 16.13
N ASN A 18 2.84 -5.01 16.30
CA ASN A 18 2.32 -6.02 17.22
C ASN A 18 2.18 -7.40 16.59
N LEU A 19 2.56 -7.56 15.32
CA LEU A 19 2.57 -8.84 14.58
C LEU A 19 1.20 -9.55 14.62
N PRO A 20 0.12 -8.91 14.13
CA PRO A 20 -1.18 -9.54 14.01
C PRO A 20 -1.14 -10.77 13.07
N ASP A 21 -2.21 -11.55 13.06
CA ASP A 21 -2.30 -12.78 12.27
C ASP A 21 -1.89 -12.56 10.81
N GLY A 22 -1.03 -13.46 10.33
CA GLY A 22 -0.47 -13.41 8.98
C GLY A 22 0.65 -12.39 8.76
N ILE A 23 1.08 -11.65 9.79
CA ILE A 23 2.22 -10.73 9.75
C ILE A 23 3.41 -11.28 10.56
N THR A 24 4.59 -11.32 9.94
CA THR A 24 5.83 -11.70 10.63
C THR A 24 6.94 -10.68 10.38
N LYS A 25 7.75 -10.40 11.40
CA LYS A 25 8.90 -9.50 11.28
C LYS A 25 10.03 -10.17 10.50
N THR A 26 10.69 -9.41 9.63
CA THR A 26 11.85 -9.89 8.86
C THR A 26 12.85 -8.76 8.61
N THR A 27 13.99 -9.09 8.01
CA THR A 27 15.01 -8.12 7.59
C THR A 27 14.58 -7.45 6.29
N GLY A 28 14.63 -6.11 6.26
CA GLY A 28 14.41 -5.31 5.07
C GLY A 28 15.58 -5.37 4.08
N PHE A 29 15.52 -4.53 3.05
CA PHE A 29 16.49 -4.58 1.95
C PHE A 29 17.93 -4.28 2.38
N CYS A 30 18.14 -3.38 3.36
CA CYS A 30 19.48 -3.05 3.84
C CYS A 30 19.73 -3.74 5.18
N ALA A 31 20.47 -4.85 5.15
CA ALA A 31 20.93 -5.52 6.36
C ALA A 31 21.99 -4.69 7.12
N THR A 32 22.71 -3.82 6.42
CA THR A 32 23.74 -2.94 6.99
C THR A 32 23.60 -1.53 6.40
N ARG A 33 23.08 -0.61 7.20
CA ARG A 33 22.95 0.81 6.83
C ARG A 33 23.85 1.62 7.75
N ARG A 34 24.74 2.44 7.18
CA ARG A 34 25.74 3.23 7.96
C ARG A 34 25.10 4.15 9.01
N SER A 35 23.85 4.56 8.80
CA SER A 35 23.12 5.48 9.67
C SER A 35 22.18 4.80 10.69
N SER A 36 22.13 3.46 10.75
CA SER A 36 21.27 2.73 11.69
C SER A 36 22.09 1.83 12.61
N LYS A 37 21.54 1.53 13.79
CA LYS A 37 22.14 0.61 14.79
C LYS A 37 21.90 -0.87 14.48
N GLY A 38 21.33 -1.20 13.32
CA GLY A 38 20.93 -2.56 12.97
C GLY A 38 20.28 -2.65 11.58
N PRO A 39 19.92 -3.85 11.13
CA PRO A 39 19.28 -4.06 9.83
C PRO A 39 17.94 -3.31 9.75
N ASP A 40 17.57 -2.90 8.54
CA ASP A 40 16.23 -2.40 8.28
C ASP A 40 15.19 -3.45 8.69
N VAL A 41 14.07 -2.99 9.24
CA VAL A 41 12.93 -3.85 9.58
C VAL A 41 11.96 -3.87 8.40
N ALA A 42 11.53 -5.07 8.02
CA ALA A 42 10.42 -5.28 7.11
C ALA A 42 9.42 -6.26 7.72
N TYR A 43 8.27 -6.38 7.07
CA TYR A 43 7.23 -7.31 7.47
C TYR A 43 6.87 -8.21 6.30
N ARG A 44 6.76 -9.50 6.57
CA ARG A 44 6.25 -10.48 5.63
C ARG A 44 4.76 -10.66 5.89
N VAL A 45 3.98 -10.41 4.84
CA VAL A 45 2.53 -10.56 4.82
C VAL A 45 2.19 -11.90 4.15
N THR A 46 1.32 -12.67 4.77
CA THR A 46 0.80 -13.93 4.22
C THR A 46 -0.65 -13.74 3.73
N LYS A 47 -1.16 -14.70 2.97
CA LYS A 47 -2.54 -14.68 2.45
C LYS A 47 -3.62 -14.70 3.54
N ASP A 48 -3.27 -15.11 4.76
CA ASP A 48 -4.20 -15.23 5.88
C ASP A 48 -4.34 -13.90 6.64
N ALA A 49 -3.51 -12.90 6.34
CA ALA A 49 -3.58 -11.58 6.94
C ALA A 49 -4.84 -10.85 6.49
N GLN A 50 -5.67 -10.42 7.45
CA GLN A 50 -6.85 -9.58 7.22
C GLN A 50 -6.69 -8.30 8.03
N LEU A 51 -6.17 -7.25 7.38
CA LEU A 51 -5.87 -5.98 8.01
C LEU A 51 -6.64 -4.87 7.32
N SER A 52 -7.41 -4.11 8.10
CA SER A 52 -8.15 -2.95 7.64
C SER A 52 -8.25 -1.92 8.75
N ALA A 53 -8.22 -0.65 8.37
CA ALA A 53 -8.48 0.46 9.29
C ALA A 53 -9.35 1.50 8.59
N PRO A 54 -10.26 2.18 9.32
CA PRO A 54 -11.02 3.30 8.76
C PRO A 54 -10.08 4.41 8.27
N THR A 55 -10.33 4.96 7.08
CA THR A 55 -9.54 6.08 6.53
C THR A 55 -9.56 7.32 7.44
N LYS A 56 -10.61 7.49 8.26
CA LYS A 56 -10.68 8.52 9.31
C LYS A 56 -9.57 8.40 10.37
N GLN A 57 -8.96 7.23 10.56
CA GLN A 57 -7.80 7.09 11.45
C GLN A 57 -6.52 7.65 10.82
N LEU A 58 -6.41 7.59 9.49
CA LEU A 58 -5.30 8.17 8.74
C LEU A 58 -5.46 9.69 8.58
N TYR A 59 -6.70 10.16 8.43
CA TYR A 59 -7.05 11.56 8.23
C TYR A 59 -8.09 12.01 9.28
N PRO A 60 -7.70 12.19 10.56
CA PRO A 60 -8.65 12.47 11.63
C PRO A 60 -9.25 13.87 11.58
N ALA A 61 -8.57 14.82 10.93
CA ALA A 61 -8.97 16.23 10.86
C ALA A 61 -9.42 16.67 9.45
N SER A 62 -9.49 15.75 8.48
CA SER A 62 -9.84 16.06 7.10
C SER A 62 -10.49 14.88 6.40
N SER A 63 -11.10 15.13 5.24
CA SER A 63 -11.47 14.05 4.32
C SER A 63 -10.21 13.38 3.72
N PHE A 64 -10.41 12.26 3.04
CA PHE A 64 -9.39 11.69 2.16
C PHE A 64 -8.98 12.76 1.13
N PRO A 65 -7.67 12.97 0.88
CA PRO A 65 -7.19 14.05 0.03
C PRO A 65 -7.46 13.78 -1.46
N GLU A 66 -7.74 14.85 -2.21
CA GLU A 66 -7.83 14.79 -3.68
C GLU A 66 -6.46 14.52 -4.30
N ASP A 67 -5.44 15.26 -3.86
CA ASP A 67 -4.05 15.08 -4.27
C ASP A 67 -3.25 14.28 -3.23
N PHE A 68 -2.63 13.19 -3.65
CA PHE A 68 -1.78 12.39 -2.78
C PHE A 68 -0.66 11.68 -3.54
N SER A 69 0.25 11.07 -2.79
CA SER A 69 1.24 10.15 -3.33
C SER A 69 1.29 8.88 -2.49
N ILE A 70 1.54 7.74 -3.13
CA ILE A 70 1.77 6.46 -2.45
C ILE A 70 3.26 6.17 -2.53
N LEU A 71 3.91 6.08 -1.38
CA LEU A 71 5.30 5.62 -1.27
C LEU A 71 5.32 4.26 -0.59
N THR A 72 5.94 3.28 -1.24
CA THR A 72 6.04 1.92 -0.72
C THR A 72 7.40 1.32 -1.06
N THR A 73 7.84 0.37 -0.23
CA THR A 73 9.03 -0.45 -0.44
C THR A 73 8.62 -1.88 -0.22
N VAL A 74 8.55 -2.66 -1.30
CA VAL A 74 7.92 -3.99 -1.29
C VAL A 74 8.75 -4.98 -2.09
N LYS A 75 8.76 -6.24 -1.63
CA LYS A 75 9.30 -7.40 -2.34
C LYS A 75 8.17 -8.39 -2.54
N ALA A 76 7.55 -8.41 -3.72
CA ALA A 76 6.50 -9.38 -4.01
C ALA A 76 7.08 -10.77 -4.33
N LYS A 77 6.27 -11.82 -4.15
CA LYS A 77 6.65 -13.17 -4.58
C LYS A 77 6.76 -13.18 -6.10
N LYS A 78 7.81 -13.82 -6.64
CA LYS A 78 8.01 -13.88 -8.10
C LYS A 78 6.75 -14.43 -8.81
N GLY A 79 6.23 -13.67 -9.76
CA GLY A 79 5.04 -14.02 -10.54
C GLY A 79 3.71 -13.85 -9.82
N SER A 80 3.68 -13.32 -8.59
CA SER A 80 2.42 -13.03 -7.92
C SER A 80 1.72 -11.82 -8.53
N GLN A 81 0.40 -11.83 -8.44
CA GLN A 81 -0.47 -10.69 -8.72
C GLN A 81 -1.39 -10.50 -7.53
N ALA A 82 -1.41 -9.30 -6.95
CA ALA A 82 -2.18 -8.99 -5.75
C ALA A 82 -2.29 -7.48 -5.54
N PHE A 83 -3.37 -7.03 -4.90
CA PHE A 83 -3.44 -5.66 -4.39
C PHE A 83 -2.46 -5.46 -3.23
N LEU A 84 -1.64 -4.42 -3.33
CA LEU A 84 -0.78 -3.95 -2.23
C LEU A 84 -1.58 -3.16 -1.21
N VAL A 85 -2.49 -2.31 -1.70
CA VAL A 85 -3.42 -1.54 -0.88
C VAL A 85 -4.73 -1.38 -1.66
N SER A 86 -5.84 -1.48 -0.96
CA SER A 86 -7.17 -1.17 -1.47
C SER A 86 -7.91 -0.29 -0.45
N ILE A 87 -8.66 0.68 -0.95
CA ILE A 87 -9.53 1.55 -0.15
C ILE A 87 -10.96 1.29 -0.62
N TYR A 88 -11.84 1.04 0.33
CA TYR A 88 -13.24 0.74 0.09
C TYR A 88 -14.12 1.83 0.67
N ASN A 89 -15.27 2.10 0.04
CA ASN A 89 -16.30 2.94 0.64
C ASN A 89 -17.08 2.17 1.73
N GLU A 90 -18.03 2.84 2.37
CA GLU A 90 -18.84 2.26 3.46
C GLU A 90 -19.73 1.08 3.00
N GLN A 91 -19.95 0.92 1.70
CA GLN A 91 -20.69 -0.19 1.11
C GLN A 91 -19.80 -1.38 0.73
N GLY A 92 -18.48 -1.29 0.96
CA GLY A 92 -17.50 -2.32 0.61
C GLY A 92 -17.08 -2.31 -0.86
N ILE A 93 -17.41 -1.26 -1.61
CA ILE A 93 -17.00 -1.11 -3.01
C ILE A 93 -15.58 -0.53 -3.04
N GLN A 94 -14.69 -1.16 -3.79
CA GLN A 94 -13.31 -0.70 -3.95
C GLN A 94 -13.30 0.62 -4.74
N GLN A 95 -12.79 1.69 -4.12
CA GLN A 95 -12.68 3.02 -4.72
C GLN A 95 -11.27 3.30 -5.23
N ILE A 96 -10.25 2.77 -4.55
CA ILE A 96 -8.84 2.90 -4.95
C ILE A 96 -8.16 1.54 -4.77
N GLY A 97 -7.26 1.18 -5.67
CA GLY A 97 -6.43 -0.01 -5.56
C GLY A 97 -5.09 0.16 -6.24
N LEU A 98 -4.01 -0.27 -5.58
CA LEU A 98 -2.72 -0.43 -6.23
C LEU A 98 -2.43 -1.92 -6.38
N GLU A 99 -2.58 -2.43 -7.60
CA GLU A 99 -2.30 -3.82 -7.93
C GLU A 99 -0.82 -4.00 -8.32
N MET A 100 -0.15 -4.91 -7.63
CA MET A 100 1.20 -5.35 -7.99
C MET A 100 1.15 -6.53 -8.94
N GLY A 101 2.08 -6.54 -9.87
CA GLY A 101 2.27 -7.63 -10.83
C GLY A 101 3.20 -7.19 -11.96
N ARG A 102 3.10 -7.90 -13.08
CA ARG A 102 3.64 -7.43 -14.35
C ARG A 102 2.67 -6.39 -14.92
N SER A 103 3.20 -5.22 -15.26
CA SER A 103 2.42 -4.03 -15.63
C SER A 103 1.40 -3.67 -14.52
N PRO A 104 1.86 -3.15 -13.38
CA PRO A 104 1.00 -2.75 -12.27
C PRO A 104 -0.16 -1.86 -12.73
N VAL A 105 -1.27 -1.94 -12.01
CA VAL A 105 -2.47 -1.15 -12.27
C VAL A 105 -2.77 -0.28 -11.06
N PHE A 106 -3.09 0.99 -11.30
CA PHE A 106 -3.68 1.86 -10.29
C PHE A 106 -5.16 2.04 -10.61
N LEU A 107 -6.01 1.34 -9.86
CA LEU A 107 -7.46 1.43 -9.91
C LEU A 107 -7.91 2.65 -9.11
N TYR A 108 -8.77 3.46 -9.72
CA TYR A 108 -9.54 4.47 -9.00
C TYR A 108 -10.86 4.73 -9.72
N GLU A 109 -11.90 5.09 -8.96
CA GLU A 109 -13.18 5.56 -9.49
C GLU A 109 -13.55 6.88 -8.82
N ASP A 110 -14.01 7.84 -9.61
CA ASP A 110 -14.65 9.04 -9.10
C ASP A 110 -16.14 8.78 -8.75
N HIS A 111 -16.82 9.80 -8.27
CA HIS A 111 -18.25 9.73 -7.93
C HIS A 111 -19.18 9.42 -9.12
N THR A 112 -18.67 9.45 -10.35
CA THR A 112 -19.38 9.08 -11.59
C THR A 112 -19.04 7.66 -12.07
N GLY A 113 -18.16 6.95 -11.35
CA GLY A 113 -17.70 5.61 -11.72
C GLY A 113 -16.67 5.61 -12.85
N LYS A 114 -15.90 6.70 -13.01
CA LYS A 114 -14.86 6.81 -14.04
C LYS A 114 -13.47 6.95 -13.43
N PRO A 115 -12.40 6.52 -14.13
CA PRO A 115 -12.40 5.75 -15.39
C PRO A 115 -13.00 4.34 -15.24
N GLY A 116 -13.40 3.73 -16.37
CA GLY A 116 -13.78 2.32 -16.39
C GLY A 116 -12.55 1.40 -16.30
N PRO A 117 -12.72 0.09 -16.05
CA PRO A 117 -11.60 -0.84 -15.89
C PRO A 117 -10.59 -0.88 -17.04
N GLU A 118 -11.05 -0.68 -18.27
CA GLU A 118 -10.24 -0.58 -19.49
C GLU A 118 -9.33 0.66 -19.53
N ASP A 119 -9.69 1.70 -18.77
CA ASP A 119 -9.04 3.00 -18.75
C ASP A 119 -8.22 3.23 -17.47
N TYR A 120 -8.12 2.22 -16.58
CA TYR A 120 -7.25 2.32 -15.41
C TYR A 120 -5.79 2.53 -15.84
N PRO A 121 -5.06 3.45 -15.16
CA PRO A 121 -3.63 3.62 -15.38
C PRO A 121 -2.85 2.31 -15.28
N LEU A 122 -2.27 1.92 -16.42
CA LEU A 122 -1.43 0.73 -16.56
C LEU A 122 0.04 1.13 -16.71
N PHE A 123 0.87 0.74 -15.75
CA PHE A 123 2.31 1.04 -15.75
C PHE A 123 3.08 0.01 -16.59
N ARG A 124 3.02 0.17 -17.93
CA ARG A 124 3.66 -0.74 -18.89
C ARG A 124 5.18 -0.77 -18.73
N GLY A 125 5.78 -1.95 -18.97
CA GLY A 125 7.23 -2.14 -18.92
C GLY A 125 7.83 -2.30 -17.52
N ILE A 126 6.99 -2.24 -16.48
CA ILE A 126 7.38 -2.45 -15.08
C ILE A 126 6.91 -3.83 -14.61
N ASN A 127 7.70 -4.50 -13.77
CA ASN A 127 7.28 -5.73 -13.10
C ASN A 127 7.60 -5.64 -11.61
N LEU A 128 6.57 -5.45 -10.78
CA LEU A 128 6.72 -5.38 -9.33
C LEU A 128 6.72 -6.76 -8.66
N SER A 129 6.54 -7.84 -9.43
CA SER A 129 6.60 -9.22 -8.95
C SER A 129 7.70 -10.04 -9.62
N ASP A 130 8.88 -9.44 -9.80
CA ASP A 130 10.08 -10.14 -10.28
C ASP A 130 10.80 -10.96 -9.17
N GLY A 131 10.42 -10.75 -7.90
CA GLY A 131 10.98 -11.40 -6.74
C GLY A 131 12.20 -10.69 -6.13
N LYS A 132 12.53 -9.49 -6.61
CA LYS A 132 13.67 -8.72 -6.10
C LYS A 132 13.24 -7.76 -5.01
#